data_AF-A0A2D8UH12-F1
#
_entry.id   AF-A0A2D8UH12-F1
#
_cell.length_a   1.000
_cell.length_b   1.000
_cell.length_c   1.000
_cell.angle_alpha   90.00
_cell.angle_beta   90.00
_cell.angle_gamma   90.00
#
_symmetry.space_group_name_H-M   'P 1'
#
loop_
_entity.id
_entity.type
_entity.pdbx_description
1 polymer ?
#
loop_
_entity_poly.entity_id
_entity_poly.type
_entity_poly.pdbx_seq_one_letter_code
_entity_poly.pdbx_strand_id
1 'polypeptide(L)'
;MATKQRGRHQSTDKEGKRTIAAIEAISGVEAVFINRSIGGKSVGRSGRAGDFKLQGETRGGFRGILQTSKGIQEIFVRVNIRELDRIRDDLSELSI
;
A
#
# COMPACT_ATOMS: atom_id res chain seq x y z
N MET A 1 -25.91 5.61 0.98
CA MET A 1 -24.63 6.16 0.50
C MET A 1 -23.58 5.84 1.54
N ALA A 2 -22.59 5.00 1.23
CA ALA A 2 -21.60 4.56 2.21
C ALA A 2 -20.70 5.75 2.58
N THR A 3 -20.86 6.25 3.81
CA THR A 3 -19.98 7.24 4.41
C THR A 3 -18.58 6.65 4.41
N LYS A 4 -17.66 7.20 3.60
CA LYS A 4 -16.23 6.90 3.66
C LYS A 4 -15.76 7.26 5.07
N GLN A 5 -15.78 6.28 5.99
CA GLN A 5 -15.04 6.36 7.24
C GLN A 5 -13.56 6.40 6.84
N ARG A 6 -13.04 7.61 6.61
CA ARG A 6 -11.61 7.88 6.50
C ARG A 6 -11.01 7.55 7.84
N GLY A 7 -10.57 6.31 8.02
CA GLY A 7 -9.87 5.85 9.20
C GLY A 7 -8.69 6.76 9.52
N ARG A 8 -8.64 7.17 10.79
CA ARG A 8 -7.49 7.64 11.58
C ARG A 8 -6.20 7.91 10.78
N HIS A 9 -5.92 9.19 10.52
CA HIS A 9 -4.61 9.74 10.10
C HIS A 9 -3.75 8.83 9.19
N GLN A 10 -4.16 8.68 7.92
CA GLN A 10 -3.25 8.27 6.84
C GLN A 10 -2.33 9.45 6.43
N SER A 11 -1.43 9.89 7.33
CA SER A 11 -0.44 10.89 6.94
C SER A 11 0.60 10.23 6.03
N THR A 12 0.39 10.35 4.74
CA THR A 12 1.40 10.07 3.71
C THR A 12 1.52 11.28 2.77
N ASP A 13 2.56 11.30 1.95
CA ASP A 13 2.79 12.40 1.02
C ASP A 13 1.94 12.26 -0.26
N LYS A 14 2.12 13.20 -1.19
CA LYS A 14 1.31 13.25 -2.41
C LYS A 14 1.47 12.00 -3.27
N GLU A 15 2.71 11.52 -3.43
CA GLU A 15 2.99 10.34 -4.25
C GLU A 15 2.51 9.06 -3.56
N GLY A 16 2.71 8.93 -2.24
CA GLY A 16 2.15 7.83 -1.48
C GLY A 16 0.62 7.74 -1.55
N LYS A 17 -0.10 8.88 -1.54
CA LYS A 17 -1.55 8.90 -1.74
C LYS A 17 -1.96 8.40 -3.12
N ARG A 18 -1.19 8.73 -4.16
CA ARG A 18 -1.45 8.27 -5.54
C ARG A 18 -1.27 6.76 -5.65
N THR A 19 -0.19 6.23 -5.07
CA THR A 19 0.07 4.79 -5.06
C THR A 19 -1.00 4.04 -4.29
N ILE A 20 -1.40 4.52 -3.11
CA ILE A 20 -2.51 3.92 -2.35
C ILE A 20 -3.81 3.94 -3.17
N ALA A 21 -4.13 5.06 -3.83
CA ALA A 21 -5.32 5.14 -4.67
C ALA A 21 -5.27 4.18 -5.88
N ALA A 22 -4.09 3.95 -6.47
CA ALA A 22 -3.91 2.97 -7.53
C ALA A 22 -4.14 1.54 -7.03
N ILE A 23 -3.65 1.21 -5.84
CA ILE A 23 -3.89 -0.10 -5.21
C ILE A 23 -5.38 -0.28 -4.87
N GLU A 24 -6.03 0.73 -4.29
CA GLU A 24 -7.47 0.69 -3.97
C GLU A 24 -8.36 0.57 -5.21
N ALA A 25 -7.86 0.91 -6.39
CA ALA A 25 -8.58 0.78 -7.66
C ALA A 25 -8.52 -0.63 -8.26
N ILE A 26 -7.67 -1.53 -7.73
CA ILE A 26 -7.61 -2.93 -8.19
C ILE A 26 -8.89 -3.64 -7.74
N SER A 27 -9.58 -4.29 -8.68
CA SER A 27 -10.76 -5.09 -8.38
C SER A 27 -10.43 -6.19 -7.38
N GLY A 28 -11.25 -6.32 -6.33
CA GLY A 28 -11.04 -7.28 -5.26
C GLY A 28 -10.18 -6.79 -4.11
N VAL A 29 -9.55 -5.61 -4.21
CA VAL A 29 -9.00 -4.89 -3.05
C VAL A 29 -10.16 -4.28 -2.25
N GLU A 30 -10.25 -4.64 -0.97
CA GLU A 30 -11.30 -4.16 -0.07
C GLU A 30 -10.89 -2.88 0.66
N ALA A 31 -9.61 -2.78 1.06
CA ALA A 31 -9.06 -1.64 1.77
C ALA A 31 -7.53 -1.65 1.80
N VAL A 32 -6.92 -0.46 1.95
CA VAL A 32 -5.47 -0.30 2.20
C VAL A 32 -5.23 0.39 3.54
N PHE A 33 -4.38 -0.22 4.36
CA PHE A 33 -4.01 0.25 5.69
C PHE A 33 -2.54 0.63 5.73
N ILE A 34 -2.21 1.74 6.39
CA ILE A 34 -0.83 2.04 6.78
C ILE A 34 -0.64 1.51 8.20
N ASN A 35 0.16 0.44 8.34
CA ASN A 35 0.39 -0.20 9.64
C ASN A 35 1.45 0.52 10.46
N ARG A 36 2.57 0.86 9.81
CA ARG A 36 3.72 1.49 10.46
C ARG A 36 4.32 2.54 9.53
N SER A 37 4.77 3.64 10.12
CA SER A 37 5.60 4.64 9.42
C SER A 37 6.99 4.68 10.06
N ILE A 38 8.03 4.60 9.24
CA ILE A 38 9.43 4.74 9.66
C ILE A 38 9.99 5.96 8.95
N GLY A 39 10.13 7.05 9.69
CA GLY A 39 10.73 8.28 9.20
C GLY A 39 12.26 8.24 9.23
N GLY A 40 12.88 9.06 8.38
CA GLY A 40 14.33 9.24 8.32
C GLY A 40 14.80 9.35 6.89
N LYS A 41 15.54 10.41 6.57
CA LYS A 41 16.09 10.67 5.22
C LYS A 41 17.03 9.57 4.70
N SER A 42 17.51 8.70 5.59
CA SER A 42 18.35 7.55 5.25
C SER A 42 17.58 6.26 4.99
N VAL A 43 16.29 6.20 5.34
CA VAL A 43 15.47 4.99 5.23
C VAL A 43 14.84 4.92 3.84
N GLY A 44 15.13 3.84 3.11
CA GLY A 44 14.60 3.64 1.75
C GLY A 44 15.32 4.44 0.66
N ARG A 45 16.59 4.79 0.88
CA ARG A 45 17.44 5.62 -0.02
C ARG A 45 17.51 5.19 -1.49
N SER A 46 17.12 3.97 -1.83
CA SER A 46 17.12 3.46 -3.19
C SER A 46 15.81 3.71 -3.96
N GLY A 47 14.70 4.02 -3.28
CA GLY A 47 13.40 4.22 -3.90
C GLY A 47 13.02 5.69 -4.04
N ARG A 48 12.25 6.02 -5.08
CA ARG A 48 11.55 7.30 -5.25
C ARG A 48 10.28 7.31 -4.38
N ALA A 49 9.85 8.50 -3.95
CA ALA A 49 8.57 8.62 -3.26
C ALA A 49 7.43 8.12 -4.16
N GLY A 50 6.54 7.28 -3.61
CA GLY A 50 5.49 6.59 -4.36
C GLY A 50 5.85 5.15 -4.74
N ASP A 51 7.13 4.75 -4.69
CA ASP A 51 7.53 3.39 -5.02
C ASP A 51 6.90 2.40 -4.05
N PHE A 52 6.17 1.42 -4.59
CA PHE A 52 5.59 0.34 -3.82
C PHE A 52 6.36 -0.94 -4.10
N LYS A 53 6.57 -1.73 -3.04
CA LYS A 53 7.15 -3.06 -3.14
C LYS A 53 6.32 -4.08 -2.38
N LEU A 54 5.76 -5.04 -3.12
CA LEU A 54 5.08 -6.20 -2.54
C LEU A 54 6.09 -7.04 -1.75
N GLN A 55 5.78 -7.37 -0.49
CA GLN A 55 6.66 -8.15 0.38
C GLN A 55 6.20 -9.60 0.50
N GLY A 56 4.90 -9.84 0.49
CA GLY A 56 4.34 -11.19 0.57
C GLY A 56 2.91 -11.22 1.06
N GLU A 57 2.35 -12.43 1.06
CA GLU A 57 1.00 -12.71 1.54
C GLU A 57 0.96 -12.76 3.08
N THR A 58 -0.19 -12.39 3.63
CA THR A 58 -0.55 -12.57 5.04
C THR A 58 -2.02 -12.94 5.14
N ARG A 59 -2.51 -13.22 6.35
CA ARG A 59 -3.90 -13.59 6.56
C ARG A 59 -4.84 -12.46 6.11
N GLY A 60 -5.59 -12.70 5.04
CA GLY A 60 -6.57 -11.76 4.49
C GLY A 60 -6.01 -10.73 3.49
N GLY A 61 -4.79 -10.92 2.98
CA GLY A 61 -4.26 -10.13 1.87
C GLY A 61 -2.75 -10.04 1.82
N PHE A 62 -2.22 -8.86 1.51
CA PHE A 62 -0.80 -8.68 1.20
C PHE A 62 -0.15 -7.59 2.04
N ARG A 63 1.11 -7.81 2.41
CA ARG A 63 1.98 -6.79 2.98
C ARG A 63 2.88 -6.21 1.91
N GLY A 64 3.06 -4.89 1.93
CA GLY A 64 4.05 -4.22 1.12
C GLY A 64 4.69 -3.03 1.82
N ILE A 65 5.72 -2.47 1.18
CA ILE A 65 6.41 -1.27 1.62
C ILE A 65 6.17 -0.17 0.60
N LEU A 66 5.81 1.01 1.07
CA LEU A 66 5.64 2.22 0.28
C LEU A 66 6.73 3.23 0.64
N GLN A 67 7.52 3.63 -0.34
CA GLN A 67 8.48 4.71 -0.19
C GLN A 67 7.76 6.06 -0.15
N THR A 68 8.17 6.92 0.76
CA THR A 68 7.71 8.31 0.87
C THR A 68 8.91 9.25 0.82
N SER A 69 8.65 10.53 0.63
CA SER A 69 9.60 11.64 0.74
C SER A 69 10.25 11.78 2.13
N LYS A 70 9.69 11.14 3.17
CA LYS A 70 10.16 11.24 4.55
C LYS A 70 10.72 9.93 5.12
N GLY A 71 10.66 8.82 4.37
CA GLY A 71 11.02 7.48 4.82
C GLY A 71 10.11 6.43 4.20
N ILE A 72 9.82 5.33 4.89
CA ILE A 72 8.99 4.24 4.37
C ILE A 72 7.74 4.02 5.22
N GLN A 73 6.70 3.49 4.59
CA GLN A 73 5.47 3.06 5.24
C GLN A 73 5.21 1.59 4.94
N GLU A 74 4.89 0.81 5.97
CA GLU A 74 4.37 -0.52 5.79
C GLU A 74 2.89 -0.43 5.50
N ILE A 75 2.48 -1.00 4.37
CA ILE A 75 1.08 -1.05 3.96
C ILE A 75 0.55 -2.47 3.98
N PHE A 76 -0.69 -2.62 4.42
CA PHE A 76 -1.46 -3.85 4.34
C PHE A 76 -2.63 -3.65 3.38
N VAL A 77 -2.68 -4.50 2.36
CA VAL A 77 -3.72 -4.53 1.35
C VAL A 77 -4.66 -5.67 1.71
N ARG A 78 -5.86 -5.34 2.15
CA ARG A 78 -6.91 -6.31 2.43
C ARG A 78 -7.64 -6.63 1.13
N VAL A 79 -7.85 -7.92 0.87
CA VAL A 79 -8.39 -8.40 -0.40
C VAL A 79 -9.51 -9.41 -0.19
N ASN A 80 -10.33 -9.59 -1.22
CA ASN A 80 -11.22 -10.74 -1.30
C ASN A 80 -10.38 -12.01 -1.50
N ILE A 81 -10.45 -12.92 -0.52
CA ILE A 81 -9.69 -14.18 -0.52
C ILE A 81 -9.94 -15.08 -1.75
N ARG A 82 -11.05 -14.91 -2.45
CA ARG A 82 -11.37 -15.69 -3.66
C ARG A 82 -10.56 -15.27 -4.89
N GLU A 83 -9.90 -14.11 -4.83
CA GLU A 83 -9.19 -13.49 -5.95
C GLU A 83 -7.70 -13.27 -5.64
N LEU A 84 -7.17 -13.95 -4.60
CA LEU A 84 -5.80 -13.77 -4.09
C LEU A 84 -4.73 -13.83 -5.19
N ASP A 85 -4.73 -14.87 -6.02
CA ASP A 85 -3.69 -15.06 -7.05
C ASP A 85 -3.72 -13.95 -8.09
N ARG A 86 -4.91 -13.60 -8.59
CA ARG A 86 -5.07 -12.50 -9.55
C ARG A 86 -4.61 -11.17 -8.97
N ILE A 87 -5.03 -10.86 -7.74
CA ILE A 87 -4.67 -9.59 -7.09
C ILE A 87 -3.17 -9.54 -6.79
N ARG A 88 -2.53 -10.68 -6.50
CA ARG A 88 -1.08 -10.77 -6.35
C ARG A 88 -0.36 -10.36 -7.64
N ASP A 89 -0.83 -10.83 -8.79
CA ASP A 89 -0.25 -10.49 -10.08
C ASP A 89 -0.43 -8.99 -10.37
N ASP A 90 -1.64 -8.47 -10.20
CA ASP A 90 -1.95 -7.03 -10.37
C ASP A 90 -1.10 -6.15 -9.42
N LEU A 91 -0.89 -6.57 -8.16
CA LEU A 91 -0.02 -5.87 -7.21
C LEU A 91 1.47 -5.99 -7.56
N SER A 92 1.87 -7.09 -8.19
CA SER A 92 3.25 -7.31 -8.62
C SER A 92 3.61 -6.42 -9.80
N GLU A 93 2.66 -6.10 -10.68
CA GLU A 93 2.86 -5.12 -11.77
C GLU A 93 3.07 -3.68 -11.26
N LEU A 94 2.46 -3.34 -10.11
CA LEU A 94 2.71 -2.06 -9.43
C LEU A 94 3.97 -2.06 -8.56
N SER A 95 4.55 -3.25 -8.32
CA SER A 95 5.72 -3.42 -7.47
C SER A 95 7.00 -3.13 -8.25
N ILE A 96 7.92 -2.38 -7.65
CA ILE A 96 9.24 -2.10 -8.23
C ILE A 96 10.41 -2.47 -7.31
#